data_AF-A0ABC8KS37-F1
#
_entry.id   AF-A0ABC8KS37-F1
#
_cell.length_a   1.000
_cell.length_b   1.000
_cell.length_c   1.000
_cell.angle_alpha   90.00
_cell.angle_beta   90.00
_cell.angle_gamma   90.00
#
_symmetry.space_group_name_H-M   'P 1'
#
loop_
_entity.id
_entity.type
_entity.pdbx_description
1 polymer ?
#
loop_
_entity_poly.entity_id
_entity_poly.type
_entity_poly.pdbx_seq_one_letter_code
_entity_poly.pdbx_strand_id
1 'polypeptide(L)'
;MTSARTRTRRWKCGDGKPHVATDGSVVCYDSEGGKWDVGKTKMGSCWFLDSYCGVENVLYSVYNGKFRWYDGEVNVWRGVEGLVGMPKFLPGVSVRLCDYGCKMIVVWDENMLSSGERKIWCAEIELERRGDSEIWGEVEWIDHVLTVPIGYYIVKALAVTV
;
A
#
# COMPACT_ATOMS: atom_id res chain seq x y z
N MET A 1 -24.05 13.64 -17.85
CA MET A 1 -23.05 14.20 -16.93
C MET A 1 -23.14 13.42 -15.63
N THR A 2 -22.39 12.33 -15.52
CA THR A 2 -22.46 11.45 -14.35
C THR A 2 -21.30 11.81 -13.43
N SER A 3 -21.63 12.47 -12.32
CA SER A 3 -20.69 12.82 -11.26
C SER A 3 -20.07 11.54 -10.69
N ALA A 4 -18.78 11.35 -10.92
CA ALA A 4 -17.99 10.35 -10.22
C ALA A 4 -17.88 10.81 -8.76
N ARG A 5 -18.66 10.19 -7.87
CA ARG A 5 -18.46 10.32 -6.42
C ARG A 5 -17.10 9.71 -6.10
N THR A 6 -16.09 10.55 -5.93
CA THR A 6 -14.81 10.18 -5.34
C THR A 6 -15.10 9.66 -3.92
N ARG A 7 -15.08 8.34 -3.74
CA ARG A 7 -15.24 7.70 -2.44
C ARG A 7 -13.97 7.97 -1.64
N THR A 8 -13.96 9.04 -0.84
CA THR A 8 -12.90 9.30 0.13
C THR A 8 -12.87 8.13 1.10
N ARG A 9 -11.87 7.24 0.98
CA ARG A 9 -11.72 6.08 1.86
C ARG A 9 -11.10 6.55 3.18
N ARG A 10 -11.88 6.50 4.27
CA ARG A 10 -11.42 6.77 5.64
C ARG A 10 -10.87 5.48 6.22
N TRP A 11 -9.61 5.47 6.62
CA TRP A 11 -9.05 4.42 7.47
C TRP A 11 -9.53 4.67 8.90
N LYS A 12 -10.04 3.63 9.55
CA LYS A 12 -10.30 3.65 10.99
C LYS A 12 -9.14 2.89 11.64
N CYS A 13 -8.27 3.59 12.37
CA CYS A 13 -7.52 2.94 13.44
C CYS A 13 -8.53 2.59 14.56
N GLY A 14 -8.13 1.79 15.57
CA GLY A 14 -9.02 1.28 16.64
C GLY A 14 -9.99 2.30 17.27
N ASP A 15 -9.69 3.61 17.18
CA ASP A 15 -10.51 4.70 17.72
C ASP A 15 -11.57 5.26 16.75
N GLY A 16 -11.68 4.77 15.52
CA GLY A 16 -12.71 5.20 14.55
C GLY A 16 -12.53 6.60 13.93
N LYS A 17 -11.43 7.31 14.25
CA LYS A 17 -11.14 8.67 13.77
C LYS A 17 -10.36 8.68 12.44
N PRO A 18 -10.66 9.60 11.51
CA PRO A 18 -9.88 9.76 10.28
C PRO A 18 -8.48 10.35 10.58
N HIS A 19 -7.43 9.70 10.07
CA HIS A 19 -6.04 10.16 10.22
C HIS A 19 -5.50 10.79 8.92
N VAL A 20 -4.74 11.87 9.04
CA VAL A 20 -4.02 12.56 7.96
C VAL A 20 -2.55 12.69 8.38
N ALA A 21 -1.62 12.16 7.59
CA ALA A 21 -0.20 12.19 7.94
C ALA A 21 0.56 13.32 7.23
N THR A 22 1.51 13.92 7.95
CA THR A 22 2.46 14.94 7.48
C THR A 22 3.90 14.54 7.81
N ASP A 23 4.89 15.35 7.42
CA ASP A 23 6.32 15.00 7.55
C ASP A 23 6.72 14.96 9.02
N GLY A 24 6.98 13.76 9.51
CA GLY A 24 7.35 13.51 10.90
C GLY A 24 6.20 13.38 11.91
N SER A 25 4.93 13.52 11.50
CA SER A 25 3.78 13.42 12.43
C SER A 25 2.51 12.85 11.78
N VAL A 26 1.73 12.09 12.55
CA VAL A 26 0.35 11.76 12.17
C VAL A 26 -0.55 12.76 12.83
N VAL A 27 -1.36 13.47 12.05
CA VAL A 27 -2.37 14.38 12.57
C VAL A 27 -3.72 13.66 12.48
N CYS A 28 -4.30 13.34 13.63
CA CYS A 28 -5.62 12.76 13.72
C CYS A 28 -6.65 13.88 13.55
N TYR A 29 -7.59 13.73 12.63
CA TYR A 29 -8.71 14.65 12.54
C TYR A 29 -9.84 14.14 13.44
N ASP A 30 -10.10 14.86 14.51
CA ASP A 30 -11.28 14.61 15.35
C ASP A 30 -12.50 15.21 14.66
N SER A 31 -13.32 14.35 14.05
CA SER A 31 -14.54 14.79 13.36
C SER A 31 -15.65 15.26 14.29
N GLU A 32 -15.61 14.91 15.58
CA GLU A 32 -16.60 15.35 16.57
C GLU A 32 -16.21 16.70 17.17
N GLY A 33 -14.91 16.92 17.40
CA GLY A 33 -14.38 18.16 17.97
C GLY A 33 -14.00 19.24 16.94
N GLY A 34 -13.92 18.90 15.65
CA GLY A 34 -13.46 19.81 14.59
C GLY A 34 -11.99 20.25 14.76
N LYS A 35 -11.19 19.47 15.48
CA LYS A 35 -9.81 19.81 15.85
C LYS A 35 -8.82 18.79 15.31
N TRP A 36 -7.63 19.28 14.99
CA TRP A 36 -6.48 18.49 14.61
C TRP A 36 -5.69 18.14 15.87
N ASP A 37 -5.42 16.85 16.10
CA ASP A 37 -4.57 16.38 17.20
C ASP A 37 -3.32 15.70 16.64
N VAL A 38 -2.16 15.94 17.26
CA VAL A 38 -0.90 15.33 16.83
C VAL A 38 -0.81 13.94 17.46
N GLY A 39 -1.19 12.93 16.69
CA GLY A 39 -1.01 11.53 17.05
C GLY A 39 0.48 11.21 17.25
N LYS A 40 0.82 10.61 18.39
CA LYS A 40 2.16 10.07 18.71
C LYS A 40 2.44 8.78 17.93
N THR A 41 2.22 8.79 16.63
CA THR A 41 2.23 7.58 15.82
C THR A 41 3.47 7.56 14.95
N LYS A 42 4.25 6.47 14.99
CA LYS A 42 5.47 6.29 14.16
C LYS A 42 5.16 6.07 12.67
N MET A 43 3.94 6.36 12.24
CA MET A 43 3.42 6.17 10.88
C MET A 43 3.99 7.17 9.86
N GLY A 44 4.55 8.30 10.32
CA GLY A 44 4.90 9.46 9.48
C GLY A 44 5.78 9.16 8.26
N SER A 45 6.72 8.22 8.33
CA SER A 45 7.68 7.96 7.24
C SER A 45 7.11 7.20 6.04
N CYS A 46 5.87 6.69 6.11
CA CYS A 46 5.33 5.73 5.12
C CYS A 46 4.42 6.37 4.08
N TRP A 47 3.98 7.61 4.31
CA TRP A 47 2.96 8.27 3.49
C TRP A 47 3.53 9.05 2.30
N PHE A 48 4.85 9.27 2.27
CA PHE A 48 5.54 10.02 1.22
C PHE A 48 5.79 9.23 -0.06
N LEU A 49 5.49 7.94 -0.04
CA LEU A 49 5.57 7.05 -1.19
C LEU A 49 4.16 6.49 -1.37
N ASP A 50 3.60 6.57 -2.59
CA ASP A 50 2.32 5.95 -2.98
C ASP A 50 2.36 4.39 -2.95
N SER A 51 3.27 3.84 -2.15
CA SER A 51 3.52 2.43 -1.88
C SER A 51 2.81 2.00 -0.60
N TYR A 52 1.58 2.46 -0.38
CA TYR A 52 0.73 2.01 0.73
C TYR A 52 -0.69 1.72 0.26
N CYS A 53 -1.33 0.76 0.90
CA CYS A 53 -2.76 0.53 0.82
C CYS A 53 -3.20 0.01 2.17
N GLY A 54 -4.49 -0.16 2.36
CA GLY A 54 -4.94 -1.00 3.47
C GLY A 54 -6.01 -1.95 3.02
N VAL A 55 -5.97 -3.11 3.65
CA VAL A 55 -6.75 -4.27 3.31
C VAL A 55 -7.29 -4.76 4.64
N GLU A 56 -8.60 -4.94 4.73
CA GLU A 56 -9.27 -5.39 5.98
C GLU A 56 -8.90 -4.56 7.23
N ASN A 57 -8.85 -3.23 7.09
CA ASN A 57 -8.47 -2.26 8.13
C ASN A 57 -7.00 -2.34 8.61
N VAL A 58 -6.16 -3.16 7.99
CA VAL A 58 -4.71 -3.17 8.24
C VAL A 58 -4.03 -2.30 7.18
N LEU A 59 -3.11 -1.42 7.60
CA LEU A 59 -2.32 -0.59 6.70
C LEU A 59 -1.04 -1.35 6.28
N TYR A 60 -0.83 -1.46 4.98
CA TYR A 60 0.34 -2.10 4.35
C TYR A 60 1.18 -1.06 3.62
N SER A 61 2.49 -1.33 3.54
CA SER A 61 3.44 -0.48 2.82
C SER A 61 4.60 -1.30 2.26
N VAL A 62 5.24 -0.81 1.20
CA VAL A 62 6.56 -1.28 0.76
C VAL A 62 7.61 -0.23 1.09
N TYR A 63 8.66 -0.64 1.80
CA TYR A 63 9.78 0.23 2.14
C TYR A 63 11.10 -0.50 2.02
N ASN A 64 12.08 0.13 1.34
CA ASN A 64 13.34 -0.51 0.98
C ASN A 64 13.14 -1.91 0.38
N GLY A 65 12.12 -2.04 -0.47
CA GLY A 65 11.75 -3.27 -1.16
C GLY A 65 11.19 -4.39 -0.28
N LYS A 66 10.85 -4.10 0.98
CA LYS A 66 10.22 -5.05 1.90
C LYS A 66 8.77 -4.68 2.14
N PHE A 67 7.90 -5.69 2.06
CA PHE A 67 6.51 -5.57 2.47
C PHE A 67 6.41 -5.52 3.99
N ARG A 68 5.59 -4.60 4.47
CA ARG A 68 5.33 -4.42 5.90
C ARG A 68 3.88 -4.06 6.14
N TRP A 69 3.40 -4.39 7.33
CA TRP A 69 2.10 -4.00 7.83
C TRP A 69 2.24 -3.25 9.15
N TYR A 70 1.27 -2.40 9.45
CA TYR A 70 1.27 -1.59 10.65
C TYR A 70 0.43 -2.25 11.74
N ASP A 71 1.09 -2.59 12.85
CA ASP A 71 0.46 -3.09 14.05
C ASP A 71 0.03 -1.90 14.92
N GLY A 72 -1.27 -1.60 14.87
CA GLY A 72 -1.87 -0.49 15.59
C GLY A 72 -1.87 -0.66 17.10
N GLU A 73 -1.90 -1.90 17.61
CA GLU A 73 -1.97 -2.21 19.04
C GLU A 73 -0.67 -1.80 19.75
N VAL A 74 0.46 -2.08 19.12
CA VAL A 74 1.79 -1.77 19.68
C VAL A 74 2.53 -0.65 18.93
N ASN A 75 1.89 -0.03 17.93
CA ASN A 75 2.40 1.11 17.16
C ASN A 75 3.78 0.84 16.50
N VAL A 76 3.91 -0.32 15.83
CA VAL A 76 5.13 -0.72 15.11
C VAL A 76 4.84 -1.25 13.70
N TRP A 77 5.83 -1.15 12.82
CA TRP A 77 5.80 -1.81 11.52
C TRP A 77 6.42 -3.20 11.63
N ARG A 78 5.73 -4.20 11.07
CA ARG A 78 6.16 -5.60 11.04
C ARG A 78 6.29 -6.08 9.60
N GLY A 79 7.12 -7.09 9.36
CA GLY A 79 7.24 -7.72 8.05
C GLY A 79 5.98 -8.49 7.68
N VAL A 80 5.68 -8.53 6.37
CA VAL A 80 4.76 -9.54 5.83
C VAL A 80 5.61 -10.76 5.46
N GLU A 81 5.27 -11.92 6.02
CA GLU A 81 5.97 -13.18 5.79
C GLU A 81 5.33 -13.96 4.63
N GLY A 82 5.93 -15.07 4.21
CA GLY A 82 5.29 -16.02 3.30
C GLY A 82 5.28 -15.67 1.80
N LEU A 83 5.77 -14.48 1.41
CA LEU A 83 5.78 -13.94 0.03
C LEU A 83 6.76 -14.67 -0.93
N VAL A 84 6.70 -15.99 -0.98
CA VAL A 84 7.49 -16.84 -1.86
C VAL A 84 7.13 -16.53 -3.32
N GLY A 85 8.13 -16.37 -4.17
CA GLY A 85 7.95 -16.06 -5.59
C GLY A 85 7.91 -14.57 -5.92
N MET A 86 7.78 -13.68 -4.93
CA MET A 86 7.90 -12.24 -5.17
C MET A 86 9.35 -11.82 -5.48
N PRO A 87 9.55 -10.89 -6.43
CA PRO A 87 10.87 -10.35 -6.69
C PRO A 87 11.37 -9.52 -5.51
N LYS A 88 12.70 -9.44 -5.37
CA LYS A 88 13.34 -8.48 -4.46
C LYS A 88 13.38 -7.13 -5.14
N PHE A 89 12.68 -6.14 -4.61
CA PHE A 89 12.74 -4.78 -5.12
C PHE A 89 14.01 -4.08 -4.66
N LEU A 90 14.78 -3.57 -5.62
CA LEU A 90 15.92 -2.69 -5.33
C LEU A 90 15.43 -1.31 -4.85
N PRO A 91 16.24 -0.56 -4.08
CA PRO A 91 15.94 0.82 -3.77
C PRO A 91 15.66 1.63 -5.04
N GLY A 92 14.58 2.42 -5.03
CA GLY A 92 14.17 3.27 -6.16
C GLY A 92 13.18 2.63 -7.13
N VAL A 93 12.86 1.33 -7.01
CA VAL A 93 11.77 0.72 -7.79
C VAL A 93 10.43 1.30 -7.35
N SER A 94 9.63 1.72 -8.33
CA SER A 94 8.32 2.30 -8.09
C SER A 94 7.27 1.20 -7.90
N VAL A 95 6.87 0.95 -6.65
CA VAL A 95 5.83 -0.02 -6.30
C VAL A 95 4.54 0.71 -5.92
N ARG A 96 3.39 0.22 -6.38
CA ARG A 96 2.06 0.72 -5.97
C ARG A 96 1.25 -0.43 -5.42
N LEU A 97 0.50 -0.15 -4.36
CA LEU A 97 -0.37 -1.11 -3.71
C LEU A 97 -1.83 -0.68 -3.86
N CYS A 98 -2.74 -1.63 -4.01
CA CYS A 98 -4.17 -1.37 -3.85
C CYS A 98 -4.93 -2.58 -3.27
N ASP A 99 -6.11 -2.29 -2.71
CA ASP A 99 -7.05 -3.27 -2.18
C ASP A 99 -7.99 -3.76 -3.28
N TYR A 100 -8.01 -5.07 -3.52
CA TYR A 100 -8.89 -5.78 -4.44
C TYR A 100 -9.60 -6.91 -3.70
N GLY A 101 -10.81 -6.67 -3.21
CA GLY A 101 -11.66 -7.72 -2.64
C GLY A 101 -11.02 -8.47 -1.47
N CYS A 102 -10.42 -7.75 -0.52
CA CYS A 102 -9.66 -8.31 0.60
C CYS A 102 -8.29 -8.93 0.23
N LYS A 103 -7.88 -8.85 -1.03
CA LYS A 103 -6.52 -9.16 -1.47
C LYS A 103 -5.71 -7.90 -1.73
N MET A 104 -4.40 -8.02 -1.63
CA MET A 104 -3.47 -6.95 -1.93
C MET A 104 -2.95 -7.11 -3.37
N ILE A 105 -3.17 -6.09 -4.19
CA ILE A 105 -2.56 -6.00 -5.52
C ILE A 105 -1.28 -5.17 -5.43
N VAL A 106 -0.23 -5.67 -6.05
CA VAL A 106 1.07 -5.01 -6.17
C VAL A 106 1.34 -4.75 -7.64
N VAL A 107 1.64 -3.49 -7.98
CA VAL A 107 2.01 -3.08 -9.34
C VAL A 107 3.40 -2.44 -9.29
N TRP A 108 4.30 -2.87 -10.18
CA TRP A 108 5.63 -2.27 -10.31
C TRP A 108 6.08 -2.27 -11.76
N ASP A 109 7.10 -1.47 -12.07
CA ASP A 109 7.76 -1.49 -13.37
C ASP A 109 9.18 -2.05 -13.30
N GLU A 110 9.56 -2.73 -14.38
CA GLU A 110 10.91 -3.24 -14.60
C GLU A 110 11.49 -2.56 -15.85
N ASN A 111 12.67 -1.95 -15.71
CA ASN A 111 13.30 -1.20 -16.78
C ASN A 111 14.09 -2.11 -17.72
N MET A 112 13.71 -2.16 -19.00
CA MET A 112 14.43 -2.92 -20.03
C MET A 112 15.41 -1.99 -20.76
N LEU A 113 16.60 -1.84 -20.16
CA LEU A 113 17.63 -0.89 -20.60
C LEU A 113 18.03 -1.03 -22.08
N SER A 114 17.91 -2.23 -22.65
CA SER A 114 18.28 -2.51 -24.04
C SER A 114 17.23 -2.12 -25.07
N SER A 115 15.94 -2.13 -24.74
CA SER A 115 14.85 -1.90 -25.71
C SER A 115 14.24 -0.51 -25.63
N GLY A 116 14.55 0.28 -24.59
CA GLY A 116 13.91 1.57 -24.40
C GLY A 116 12.47 1.46 -23.87
N GLU A 117 12.12 0.32 -23.26
CA GLU A 117 10.78 0.00 -22.76
C GLU A 117 10.81 -0.38 -21.28
N ARG A 118 9.65 -0.41 -20.64
CA ARG A 118 9.45 -0.99 -19.32
C ARG A 118 8.30 -1.98 -19.34
N LYS A 119 8.47 -3.06 -18.58
CA LYS A 119 7.38 -4.00 -18.29
C LYS A 119 6.68 -3.59 -17.02
N ILE A 120 5.37 -3.45 -17.08
CA ILE A 120 4.50 -3.32 -15.92
C ILE A 120 4.13 -4.74 -15.49
N TRP A 121 4.42 -5.04 -14.25
CA TRP A 121 4.11 -6.30 -13.59
C TRP A 121 2.99 -6.08 -12.57
N CYS A 122 2.21 -7.13 -12.37
CA CYS A 122 1.15 -7.15 -11.37
C CYS A 122 1.23 -8.47 -10.58
N ALA A 123 1.00 -8.39 -9.27
CA ALA A 123 0.81 -9.55 -8.43
C ALA A 123 -0.46 -9.40 -7.59
N GLU A 124 -1.15 -10.50 -7.39
CA GLU A 124 -2.27 -10.64 -6.45
C GLU A 124 -1.79 -11.45 -5.26
N ILE A 125 -1.95 -10.89 -4.06
CA ILE A 125 -1.49 -11.48 -2.82
C ILE A 125 -2.69 -11.65 -1.89
N GLU A 126 -2.95 -12.89 -1.51
CA GLU A 126 -3.87 -13.21 -0.43
C GLU A 126 -3.17 -13.02 0.91
N LEU A 127 -3.86 -12.38 1.86
CA LEU A 127 -3.29 -12.04 3.16
C LEU A 127 -3.96 -12.87 4.25
N GLU A 128 -3.17 -13.54 5.06
CA GLU A 128 -3.64 -14.37 6.16
C GLU A 128 -3.05 -13.85 7.48
N ARG A 129 -3.91 -13.51 8.44
CA ARG A 129 -3.46 -13.16 9.79
C ARG A 129 -3.26 -14.43 10.61
N ARG A 130 -2.03 -14.64 11.11
CA ARG A 130 -1.67 -15.80 11.95
C ARG A 130 -1.42 -15.34 13.38
N GLY A 131 -2.42 -15.53 14.24
CA GLY A 131 -2.40 -15.02 15.61
C GLY A 131 -2.39 -13.49 15.68
N ASP A 132 -1.85 -12.95 16.77
CA ASP A 132 -1.99 -11.51 17.06
C ASP A 132 -0.90 -10.64 16.42
N SER A 133 0.23 -11.23 16.04
CA SER A 133 1.45 -10.47 15.69
C SER A 133 2.09 -10.84 14.36
N GLU A 134 1.41 -11.65 13.54
CA GLU A 134 1.94 -12.14 12.27
C GLU A 134 0.91 -12.04 11.15
N ILE A 135 1.36 -11.58 9.98
CA ILE A 135 0.58 -11.58 8.73
C ILE A 135 1.45 -12.23 7.66
N TRP A 136 0.88 -13.24 7.01
CA TRP A 136 1.47 -13.94 5.88
C TRP A 136 0.81 -13.48 4.60
N GLY A 137 1.57 -13.47 3.51
CA GLY A 137 1.06 -13.25 2.17
C GLY A 137 1.35 -14.45 1.29
N GLU A 138 0.34 -14.94 0.58
CA GLU A 138 0.46 -15.96 -0.47
C GLU A 138 0.28 -15.30 -1.84
N VAL A 139 1.21 -15.58 -2.76
CA VAL A 139 1.16 -15.03 -4.12
C VAL A 139 0.26 -15.92 -4.97
N GLU A 140 -0.99 -15.50 -5.15
CA GLU A 140 -2.00 -16.21 -5.93
C GLU A 140 -1.71 -16.11 -7.43
N TRP A 141 -1.23 -14.95 -7.87
CA TRP A 141 -0.93 -14.69 -9.26
C TRP A 141 0.15 -13.62 -9.41
N ILE A 142 1.00 -13.78 -10.42
CA ILE A 142 2.02 -12.81 -10.80
C ILE A 142 2.25 -12.90 -12.30
N ASP A 143 2.10 -11.77 -13.01
CA ASP A 143 2.38 -11.73 -14.44
C ASP A 143 2.76 -10.33 -14.93
N HIS A 144 3.38 -10.31 -16.11
CA HIS A 144 3.57 -9.13 -16.92
C HIS A 144 2.22 -8.77 -17.55
N VAL A 145 1.77 -7.53 -17.32
CA VAL A 145 0.45 -7.09 -17.82
C VAL A 145 0.55 -6.14 -19.01
N LEU A 146 1.66 -5.40 -19.12
CA LEU A 146 1.83 -4.42 -20.19
C LEU A 146 3.31 -4.09 -20.42
N THR A 147 3.67 -3.83 -21.67
CA THR A 147 4.96 -3.20 -22.02
C THR A 147 4.69 -1.81 -22.56
N VAL A 148 5.43 -0.82 -22.08
CA VAL A 148 5.27 0.58 -22.48
C VAL A 148 6.63 1.25 -22.74
N PRO A 149 6.71 2.28 -23.60
CA PRO A 149 7.95 3.05 -23.78
C PRO A 149 8.42 3.69 -22.48
N ILE A 150 9.74 3.91 -22.33
CA ILE A 150 10.29 4.70 -21.23
C ILE A 150 9.75 6.14 -21.29
N GLY A 151 9.54 6.76 -20.12
CA GLY A 151 9.09 8.14 -20.00
C GLY A 151 7.81 8.33 -19.18
N TYR A 152 7.31 7.28 -18.53
CA TYR A 152 6.18 7.34 -17.61
C TYR A 152 6.63 7.07 -16.17
N TYR A 153 5.70 7.34 -15.26
CA TYR A 153 5.75 6.93 -13.86
C TYR A 153 4.37 6.42 -13.48
N ILE A 154 4.31 5.30 -12.75
CA ILE A 154 3.04 4.81 -12.21
C ILE A 154 2.63 5.79 -11.11
N VAL A 155 1.50 6.47 -11.24
CA VAL A 155 1.02 7.38 -10.19
C VAL A 155 0.33 6.59 -9.10
N LYS A 156 -0.67 5.80 -9.47
CA LYS A 156 -1.54 5.10 -8.53
C LYS A 156 -2.10 3.83 -9.14
N ALA A 157 -2.28 2.80 -8.32
CA ALA A 157 -3.07 1.61 -8.66
C ALA A 157 -4.47 1.73 -8.05
N LEU A 158 -5.50 1.37 -8.81
CA LEU A 158 -6.89 1.34 -8.38
C LEU A 158 -7.53 0.04 -8.83
N ALA A 159 -8.15 -0.67 -7.90
CA ALA A 159 -8.98 -1.82 -8.20
C ALA A 159 -10.35 -1.38 -8.76
N VAL A 160 -10.78 -2.02 -9.84
CA VAL A 160 -12.15 -1.90 -10.37
C VAL A 160 -12.83 -3.25 -10.15
N THR A 161 -13.95 -3.25 -9.43
CA THR A 161 -14.82 -4.41 -9.28
C THR A 161 -15.86 -4.37 -10.39
N VAL A 162 -16.00 -5.45 -11.15
CA VAL A 162 -17.01 -5.62 -12.22
C VAL A 162 -18.33 -6.09 -11.63
#